data_AF-A0A965JHQ0-F1
#
_entry.id   AF-A0A965JHQ0-F1
#
_cell.length_a   1.000
_cell.length_b   1.000
_cell.length_c   1.000
_cell.angle_alpha   90.00
_cell.angle_beta   90.00
_cell.angle_gamma   90.00
#
_symmetry.space_group_name_H-M   'P 1'
#
loop_
_entity.id
_entity.type
_entity.pdbx_description
1 polymer ?
#
loop_
_entity_poly.entity_id
_entity_poly.type
_entity_poly.pdbx_seq_one_letter_code
_entity_poly.pdbx_strand_id
1 'polypeptide(L)' 'MIDASNALTFDYINNTVLSALQSREVQLRSAIEKSGNNPSTVQLLDLQQQVQQWTMMAQIQGTLAKEISDAMKGVIQKAG' A
#
# COMPACT_ATOMS: atom_id res chain seq x y z
N MET A 1 18.56 -17.53 22.82
CA MET A 1 17.81 -16.27 22.63
C MET A 1 18.08 -15.83 21.20
N ILE A 2 17.10 -15.99 20.31
CA ILE A 2 17.19 -15.47 18.95
C ILE A 2 16.67 -14.04 19.03
N ASP A 3 17.54 -13.09 18.73
CA ASP A 3 17.26 -11.66 18.82
C ASP A 3 16.19 -11.27 17.78
N ALA A 4 14.98 -11.00 18.27
CA ALA A 4 13.82 -10.61 17.47
C ALA A 4 13.87 -9.13 17.03
N SER A 5 14.98 -8.43 17.26
CA SER A 5 15.10 -6.99 17.02
C SER A 5 15.25 -6.61 15.53
N ASN A 6 15.50 -7.59 14.66
CA ASN A 6 15.55 -7.42 13.20
C ASN A 6 14.51 -8.28 12.46
N ALA A 7 13.48 -8.77 13.17
CA ALA A 7 12.40 -9.45 12.49
C ALA A 7 11.76 -8.47 11.50
N LEU A 8 11.85 -8.79 10.20
CA LEU A 8 10.91 -8.35 9.18
C LEU A 8 9.51 -8.79 9.66
N THR A 9 8.98 -8.08 10.64
CA THR A 9 7.68 -8.36 11.20
C THR A 9 6.66 -7.99 10.13
N PHE A 10 5.62 -8.81 10.01
CA PHE A 10 4.46 -8.50 9.18
C PHE A 10 4.01 -7.04 9.39
N ASP A 11 4.04 -6.59 10.65
CA ASP A 11 3.72 -5.22 11.02
C ASP A 11 4.65 -4.18 10.39
N TYR A 12 5.97 -4.42 10.34
CA TYR A 12 6.89 -3.49 9.69
C TYR A 12 6.65 -3.37 8.17
N ILE A 13 6.47 -4.51 7.49
CA ILE A 13 6.20 -4.54 6.05
C ILE A 13 4.84 -3.88 5.77
N ASN A 14 3.81 -4.28 6.52
CA ASN A 14 2.46 -3.75 6.38
C ASN A 14 2.43 -2.24 6.67
N ASN A 15 3.06 -1.77 7.76
CA ASN A 15 3.12 -0.35 8.10
C ASN A 15 3.89 0.47 7.05
N THR A 16 4.96 -0.08 6.46
CA THR A 16 5.71 0.60 5.40
C THR A 16 4.87 0.77 4.13
N VAL A 17 4.19 -0.30 3.71
CA VAL A 17 3.32 -0.27 2.53
C VAL A 17 2.08 0.61 2.77
N LEU A 18 1.48 0.53 3.96
CA LEU A 18 0.39 1.42 4.40
C LEU A 18 0.81 2.89 4.40
N SER A 19 2.00 3.20 4.92
CA SER A 19 2.51 4.58 4.96
C SER A 19 2.73 5.14 3.55
N ALA A 20 3.21 4.30 2.62
CA ALA A 20 3.35 4.67 1.21
C ALA A 20 1.99 4.89 0.53
N LEU A 21 1.01 4.02 0.79
CA LEU A 21 -0.37 4.14 0.30
C LEU A 21 -1.05 5.42 0.81
N GLN A 22 -0.97 5.68 2.12
CA GLN A 22 -1.51 6.88 2.74
C GLN A 22 -0.86 8.14 2.18
N SER A 23 0.46 8.15 1.98
CA SER A 23 1.16 9.28 1.36
C SER A 23 0.66 9.54 -0.07
N ARG A 24 0.36 8.49 -0.84
CA ARG A 24 -0.19 8.64 -2.19
C ARG A 24 -1.65 9.09 -2.19
N GLU A 25 -2.45 8.62 -1.24
CA GLU A 25 -3.83 9.06 -1.03
C GLU A 25 -3.91 10.55 -0.67
N VAL A 26 -3.03 11.03 0.21
CA VAL A 26 -2.93 12.45 0.57
C VAL A 26 -2.56 13.31 -0.66
N GLN A 27 -1.66 12.82 -1.52
CA GLN A 27 -1.30 13.49 -2.76
C GLN A 27 -2.48 13.54 -3.74
N LEU A 28 -3.20 12.44 -3.91
CA LEU A 28 -4.41 12.37 -4.73
C LEU A 28 -5.50 13.31 -4.24
N ARG A 29 -5.80 13.30 -2.92
CA ARG A 29 -6.72 14.26 -2.30
C ARG A 29 -6.29 15.70 -2.55
N SER A 30 -5.01 16.00 -2.34
CA SER A 30 -4.47 17.34 -2.60
C SER A 30 -4.59 17.75 -4.07
N ALA A 31 -4.43 16.82 -5.02
CA ALA A 31 -4.57 17.06 -6.45
C ALA A 31 -6.04 17.32 -6.85
N ILE A 32 -6.99 16.60 -6.24
CA ILE A 32 -8.44 16.80 -6.40
C ILE A 32 -8.84 18.16 -5.81
N GLU A 33 -8.39 18.48 -4.60
CA GLU A 33 -8.68 19.76 -3.93
C GLU A 33 -8.11 20.95 -4.72
N LYS A 34 -6.90 20.81 -5.29
CA LYS A 34 -6.26 21.83 -6.15
C LYS A 34 -6.93 21.98 -7.51
N SER A 35 -7.64 20.97 -7.99
CA SER A 35 -8.28 20.98 -9.31
C SER A 35 -9.55 21.84 -9.39
N GLY A 36 -10.19 22.15 -8.26
CA GLY A 36 -11.39 23.03 -8.22
C GLY A 36 -12.54 22.55 -9.11
N ASN A 37 -13.52 23.42 -9.39
CA ASN A 37 -14.73 23.08 -10.14
C ASN A 37 -14.54 22.93 -11.66
N ASN A 38 -13.36 23.24 -12.22
CA ASN A 38 -13.13 23.15 -13.67
C ASN A 38 -11.69 22.70 -13.99
N PRO A 39 -11.35 21.43 -13.69
CA PRO A 39 -10.02 20.89 -13.94
C PRO A 39 -9.69 20.86 -15.43
N SER A 40 -8.47 21.28 -15.77
CA SER A 40 -7.94 21.13 -17.14
C SER A 40 -7.76 19.66 -17.50
N THR A 41 -7.81 19.34 -18.80
CA THR A 41 -7.58 17.97 -19.31
C THR A 41 -6.24 17.38 -18.84
N VAL A 42 -5.22 18.22 -18.66
CA VAL A 42 -3.91 17.81 -18.14
C VAL A 42 -4.01 17.37 -16.68
N GLN A 43 -4.77 18.08 -15.85
CA GLN A 43 -5.02 17.70 -14.45
C GLN A 43 -5.86 16.42 -14.34
N LEU A 44 -6.85 16.23 -15.23
CA LEU A 44 -7.63 15.00 -15.27
C LEU A 44 -6.78 13.80 -15.69
N LEU A 45 -5.87 13.97 -16.65
CA LEU A 45 -4.96 12.92 -17.09
C LEU A 45 -3.96 12.56 -15.98
N ASP A 46 -3.39 13.55 -15.30
CA ASP A 46 -2.51 13.35 -14.16
C ASP A 46 -3.23 12.65 -13.01
N LEU A 47 -4.47 13.05 -12.70
CA LEU A 47 -5.32 12.38 -11.72
C LEU A 47 -5.57 10.92 -12.10
N GLN A 48 -5.90 10.65 -13.37
CA GLN A 48 -6.09 9.28 -13.85
C GLN A 48 -4.83 8.42 -13.66
N GLN A 49 -3.65 8.94 -14.01
CA GLN A 49 -2.39 8.23 -13.79
C GLN A 49 -2.14 7.96 -12.32
N GLN A 50 -2.38 8.94 -11.45
CA GLN A 50 -2.18 8.79 -10.01
C GLN A 50 -3.15 7.80 -9.39
N VAL A 51 -4.42 7.79 -9.79
CA VAL A 51 -5.43 6.82 -9.32
C VAL A 51 -5.07 5.40 -9.77
N GLN A 52 -4.56 5.25 -10.98
CA GLN A 52 -4.14 3.95 -11.49
C GLN A 52 -2.91 3.43 -10.73
N GLN A 53 -1.93 4.29 -10.45
CA GLN A 53 -0.79 3.95 -9.57
C GLN A 53 -1.23 3.54 -8.16
N TRP A 54 -2.17 4.30 -7.58
CA TRP A 54 -2.72 3.98 -6.26
C TRP A 54 -3.44 2.62 -6.26
N THR A 55 -4.25 2.34 -7.28
CA THR A 55 -4.95 1.06 -7.43
C THR A 55 -3.97 -0.11 -7.50
N MET A 56 -2.88 0.01 -8.28
CA MET A 56 -1.84 -1.02 -8.34
C MET A 56 -1.16 -1.23 -6.99
N MET A 57 -0.85 -0.16 -6.26
CA MET A 57 -0.24 -0.26 -4.92
C MET A 57 -1.18 -0.92 -3.91
N ALA A 58 -2.47 -0.60 -3.94
CA ALA A 58 -3.46 -1.22 -3.06
C ALA A 58 -3.60 -2.73 -3.35
N GLN A 59 -3.56 -3.13 -4.62
CA GLN A 59 -3.54 -4.54 -5.01
C GLN A 59 -2.27 -5.25 -4.51
N ILE A 60 -1.10 -4.63 -4.66
CA ILE A 60 0.18 -5.17 -4.17
C ILE A 60 0.14 -5.35 -2.65
N GLN A 61 -0.41 -4.38 -1.90
CA GLN A 61 -0.61 -4.51 -0.46
C GLN A 61 -1.49 -5.74 -0.13
N GLY A 62 -2.61 -5.91 -0.83
CA GLY A 62 -3.48 -7.08 -0.66
C GLY A 62 -2.77 -8.41 -0.92
N THR A 63 -1.95 -8.47 -1.97
CA THR A 63 -1.14 -9.65 -2.30
C THR A 63 -0.08 -9.91 -1.23
N LEU A 64 0.66 -8.90 -0.80
CA LEU A 64 1.67 -9.04 0.26
C LEU A 64 1.04 -9.51 1.58
N ALA A 65 -0.10 -8.94 1.96
CA ALA A 65 -0.82 -9.36 3.16
C ALA A 65 -1.29 -10.81 3.06
N LYS A 66 -1.76 -11.22 1.87
CA LYS A 66 -2.16 -12.60 1.60
C LYS A 66 -0.97 -13.57 1.65
N GLU A 67 0.14 -13.24 0.98
CA GLU A 67 1.36 -14.08 0.98
C GLU A 67 1.91 -14.26 2.38
N ILE A 68 1.92 -13.22 3.20
CA ILE A 68 2.36 -13.33 4.60
C ILE A 68 1.37 -14.18 5.41
N SER A 69 0.06 -14.01 5.21
CA SER A 69 -0.96 -14.87 5.86
C SER A 69 -0.76 -16.34 5.49
N ASP A 70 -0.52 -16.65 4.22
CA ASP A 70 -0.32 -18.00 3.73
C ASP A 70 1.02 -18.59 4.20
N ALA A 71 2.09 -17.78 4.29
CA ALA A 71 3.35 -18.19 4.90
C ALA A 71 3.20 -18.49 6.40
N MET A 72 2.47 -17.67 7.15
CA MET A 72 2.16 -17.91 8.56
C MET A 72 1.37 -19.21 8.76
N LYS A 73 0.35 -19.45 7.93
CA LYS A 73 -0.39 -20.72 7.94
C LYS A 73 0.52 -21.91 7.65
N GLY A 74 1.43 -21.78 6.68
CA GLY A 74 2.40 -22.82 6.35
C GLY A 74 3.37 -23.14 7.49
N VAL A 75 3.85 -22.13 8.22
CA VAL A 75 4.68 -22.31 9.42
C VAL A 75 3.90 -23.03 10.52
N ILE A 76 2.66 -22.60 10.81
CA ILE A 76 1.80 -23.24 11.82
C ILE A 76 1.53 -24.71 11.46
N GLN A 77 1.23 -25.01 10.20
CA GLN A 77 0.99 -26.38 9.72
C GLN A 77 2.23 -27.27 9.75
N LYS A 78 3.43 -26.70 9.68
CA LYS A 78 4.70 -27.46 9.82
C LYS A 78 5.15 -27.63 11.27
N ALA A 79 4.67 -26.78 12.17
CA ALA A 79 5.06 -26.76 13.57
C ALA A 79 4.13 -27.59 14.48
N GLY A 80 2.90 -27.88 14.03
CA GLY A 80 2.00 -28.87 14.62
C GLY A 80 2.12 -30.22 13.93
#